data_AF-A0AB38BK28-F1
#
_entry.id   AF-A0AB38BK28-F1
#
_cell.length_a   1.000
_cell.length_b   1.000
_cell.length_c   1.000
_cell.angle_alpha   90.00
_cell.angle_beta   90.00
_cell.angle_gamma   90.00
#
_symmetry.space_group_name_H-M   'P 1'
#
loop_
_entity.id
_entity.type
_entity.pdbx_description
1 polymer ?
#
loop_
_entity_poly.entity_id
_entity_poly.type
_entity_poly.pdbx_seq_one_letter_code
_entity_poly.pdbx_strand_id
1 'polypeptide(L)'
;MTEKRVFRSDTFVNRSFVAGIPFILMFGGLTHFAFAWLGKTNWAAPFVPVNESVWEHLKMSYWTTFLWFFFIFLRKLWVLDCLRR
;
A
#
# COMPACT_ATOMS: atom_id res chain seq x y z
N MET A 1 35.59 -16.44 -1.62
CA MET A 1 35.21 -15.59 -0.46
C MET A 1 33.98 -14.77 -0.86
N THR A 2 32.81 -15.41 -0.77
CA THR A 2 31.59 -15.09 -1.52
C THR A 2 30.36 -15.10 -0.59
N GLU A 3 30.37 -14.26 0.45
CA GLU A 3 29.22 -14.19 1.38
C GLU A 3 28.72 -12.77 1.68
N LYS A 4 29.55 -11.72 1.55
CA LYS A 4 29.12 -10.37 1.98
C LYS A 4 28.18 -9.63 1.02
N ARG A 5 27.71 -10.29 -0.04
CA ARG A 5 26.85 -9.68 -1.08
C ARG A 5 25.34 -9.91 -0.84
N VAL A 6 24.95 -10.58 0.26
CA VAL A 6 23.59 -11.11 0.42
C VAL A 6 22.63 -10.17 1.17
N PHE A 7 23.07 -9.15 1.91
CA PHE A 7 22.12 -8.30 2.67
C PHE A 7 22.51 -6.83 2.77
N ARG A 8 22.73 -6.16 1.64
CA ARG A 8 22.63 -4.70 1.61
C ARG A 8 21.17 -4.35 1.33
N SER A 9 20.32 -4.48 2.35
CA SER A 9 18.99 -3.89 2.28
C SER A 9 19.18 -2.37 2.22
N ASP A 10 18.81 -1.76 1.10
CA ASP A 10 18.87 -0.30 0.96
C ASP A 10 18.12 0.30 2.15
N THR A 11 18.75 1.25 2.86
CA THR A 11 18.14 1.93 4.01
C THR A 11 16.78 2.53 3.67
N PHE A 12 16.62 2.93 2.40
CA PHE A 12 15.36 3.36 1.81
C PHE A 12 14.27 2.28 1.85
N VAL A 13 14.59 1.04 1.46
CA VAL A 13 13.63 -0.08 1.42
C VAL A 13 13.18 -0.39 2.84
N ASN A 14 14.12 -0.58 3.77
CA ASN A 14 13.77 -0.89 5.17
C ASN A 14 12.91 0.19 5.80
N ARG A 15 13.27 1.48 5.63
CA ARG A 15 12.46 2.60 6.13
C ARG A 15 11.06 2.62 5.52
N SER A 16 10.94 2.28 4.23
CA SER A 16 9.66 2.24 3.54
C SER A 16 8.78 1.07 4.01
N PHE A 17 9.37 -0.07 4.39
CA PHE A 17 8.63 -1.16 5.02
C PHE A 17 8.12 -0.76 6.41
N VAL A 18 8.98 -0.19 7.25
CA VAL A 18 8.60 0.25 8.61
C VAL A 18 7.51 1.32 8.57
N ALA A 19 7.63 2.30 7.65
CA ALA A 19 6.62 3.33 7.47
C ALA A 19 5.30 2.80 6.87
N GLY A 20 5.35 1.70 6.11
CA GLY A 20 4.17 1.07 5.52
C GLY A 20 3.28 0.36 6.53
N ILE A 21 3.84 -0.15 7.64
CA ILE A 21 3.08 -0.85 8.68
C ILE A 21 1.94 0.02 9.26
N PRO A 22 2.21 1.21 9.85
CA PRO A 22 1.14 2.05 10.39
C PRO A 22 0.20 2.55 9.28
N PHE A 23 0.72 2.82 8.07
CA PHE A 23 -0.09 3.24 6.94
C PHE A 23 -1.14 2.19 6.55
N ILE A 24 -0.72 0.95 6.33
CA ILE A 24 -1.61 -0.14 5.92
C ILE A 24 -2.65 -0.43 7.01
N LEU A 25 -2.26 -0.41 8.29
CA LEU A 25 -3.19 -0.65 9.39
C LEU A 25 -4.26 0.45 9.49
N MET A 26 -3.86 1.72 9.43
CA MET A 26 -4.80 2.84 9.50
C MET A 26 -5.73 2.87 8.29
N PHE A 27 -5.18 2.87 7.07
CA PHE A 27 -5.99 2.96 5.85
C PHE A 27 -6.80 1.69 5.59
N GLY A 28 -6.31 0.52 6.00
CA GLY A 28 -7.06 -0.73 5.92
C GLY A 28 -8.27 -0.71 6.84
N GLY A 29 -8.11 -0.19 8.06
CA GLY A 29 -9.24 0.05 8.96
C GLY A 29 -10.21 1.12 8.43
N LEU A 30 -9.71 2.20 7.83
CA LEU A 30 -10.57 3.26 7.27
C LEU A 30 -11.40 2.76 6.08
N THR A 31 -10.80 1.94 5.20
CA THR A 31 -11.53 1.36 4.06
C THR A 31 -12.66 0.44 4.53
N HIS A 32 -12.57 -0.17 5.71
CA HIS A 32 -13.69 -0.92 6.29
C HIS A 32 -14.99 -0.10 6.39
N PHE A 33 -14.88 1.16 6.82
CA PHE A 33 -16.04 2.05 7.01
C PHE A 33 -16.37 2.88 5.76
N ALA A 34 -15.46 2.94 4.79
CA ALA A 34 -15.60 3.79 3.62
C ALA A 34 -16.84 3.48 2.78
N PHE A 35 -17.32 2.24 2.74
CA PHE A 35 -18.51 1.89 1.94
C PHE A 35 -19.78 2.53 2.51
N ALA A 36 -19.87 2.62 3.84
CA ALA A 36 -20.95 3.32 4.51
C ALA A 36 -20.83 4.84 4.31
N TRP A 37 -19.61 5.39 4.40
CA TRP A 37 -19.36 6.82 4.18
C TRP A 37 -19.69 7.28 2.75
N LEU A 38 -19.45 6.41 1.77
CA LEU A 38 -19.73 6.68 0.35
C LEU A 38 -21.20 6.44 -0.02
N GLY A 39 -22.09 6.18 0.94
CA GLY A 39 -23.52 6.01 0.68
C GLY A 39 -23.84 4.73 -0.12
N LYS A 40 -23.02 3.68 0.01
CA LYS A 40 -23.19 2.38 -0.66
C LYS A 40 -23.23 2.47 -2.19
N THR A 41 -22.44 3.37 -2.77
CA THR A 41 -22.38 3.54 -4.23
C THR A 41 -21.75 2.35 -4.94
N ASN A 42 -22.35 1.93 -6.06
CA ASN A 42 -21.91 0.77 -6.85
C ASN A 42 -20.47 0.88 -7.37
N TRP A 43 -19.97 2.08 -7.65
CA TRP A 43 -18.60 2.27 -8.15
C TRP A 43 -17.52 1.96 -7.10
N ALA A 44 -17.85 2.04 -5.81
CA ALA A 44 -16.92 1.80 -4.70
C ALA A 44 -16.83 0.32 -4.32
N ALA A 45 -17.79 -0.50 -4.73
CA ALA A 45 -17.85 -1.94 -4.46
C ALA A 45 -16.61 -2.78 -4.85
N PRO A 46 -15.85 -2.49 -5.92
CA PRO A 46 -14.63 -3.23 -6.22
C PRO A 46 -13.44 -2.87 -5.31
N PHE A 47 -13.47 -1.70 -4.67
CA PHE A 47 -12.34 -1.19 -3.87
C PHE A 47 -12.55 -1.37 -2.36
N VAL A 48 -13.80 -1.39 -1.92
CA VAL A 48 -14.18 -1.28 -0.52
C VAL A 48 -15.06 -2.48 -0.14
N PRO A 49 -14.95 -3.01 1.09
CA PRO A 49 -15.80 -4.09 1.55
C PRO A 49 -17.27 -3.70 1.53
N VAL A 50 -18.07 -4.50 0.82
CA VAL A 50 -19.54 -4.33 0.78
C VAL A 50 -20.28 -5.25 1.75
N ASN A 51 -19.61 -6.30 2.24
CA ASN A 51 -20.16 -7.30 3.15
C ASN A 51 -19.05 -7.88 4.05
N GLU A 52 -19.40 -8.82 4.92
CA GLU A 52 -18.47 -9.42 5.89
C GLU A 52 -17.66 -10.62 5.37
N SER A 53 -17.79 -10.97 4.09
CA SER A 53 -17.07 -12.11 3.54
C SER A 53 -15.55 -11.90 3.58
N VAL A 54 -14.82 -13.02 3.58
CA VAL A 54 -13.35 -13.03 3.55
C VAL A 54 -12.82 -12.29 2.32
N TRP A 55 -13.51 -12.39 1.18
CA TRP A 55 -13.14 -11.70 -0.05
C TRP A 55 -13.19 -10.17 0.09
N GLU A 56 -14.23 -9.63 0.72
CA GLU A 56 -14.35 -8.19 0.96
C GLU A 56 -13.28 -7.68 1.92
N HIS A 57 -12.94 -8.47 2.93
CA HIS A 57 -11.85 -8.16 3.86
C HIS A 57 -10.47 -8.21 3.20
N LEU A 58 -10.27 -9.11 2.24
CA LEU A 58 -9.04 -9.19 1.47
C LEU A 58 -8.82 -7.95 0.59
N LYS A 59 -9.89 -7.36 0.03
CA LYS A 59 -9.78 -6.14 -0.80
C LYS A 59 -9.12 -5.00 -0.03
N MET A 60 -9.47 -4.80 1.25
CA MET A 60 -8.91 -3.73 2.07
C MET A 60 -7.40 -3.85 2.16
N SER A 61 -6.90 -5.01 2.61
CA SER A 61 -5.46 -5.23 2.78
C SER A 61 -4.72 -5.22 1.45
N TYR A 62 -5.32 -5.76 0.38
CA TYR A 62 -4.77 -5.72 -0.96
C TYR A 62 -4.61 -4.28 -1.47
N TRP A 63 -5.71 -3.50 -1.49
CA TRP A 63 -5.70 -2.15 -2.05
C TRP A 63 -4.82 -1.20 -1.26
N THR A 64 -4.83 -1.25 0.08
CA THR A 64 -3.96 -0.37 0.88
C THR A 64 -2.49 -0.71 0.72
N THR A 65 -2.15 -1.99 0.61
CA THR A 65 -0.77 -2.44 0.37
C THR A 65 -0.31 -2.05 -1.04
N PHE A 66 -1.17 -2.28 -2.04
CA PHE A 66 -0.89 -1.90 -3.43
C PHE A 66 -0.63 -0.39 -3.55
N LEU A 67 -1.49 0.45 -2.95
CA LEU A 67 -1.34 1.90 -2.97
C LEU A 67 -0.02 2.35 -2.31
N TRP A 68 0.39 1.72 -1.21
CA TRP A 68 1.66 2.04 -0.55
C TRP A 68 2.87 1.76 -1.45
N PHE A 69 2.93 0.56 -2.05
CA PHE A 69 4.04 0.22 -2.95
C PHE A 69 4.02 1.03 -4.24
N PHE A 70 2.84 1.28 -4.79
CA PHE A 70 2.68 2.15 -5.95
C PHE A 70 3.19 3.56 -5.68
N PHE A 71 2.86 4.14 -4.52
CA PHE A 71 3.37 5.44 -4.10
C PHE A 71 4.91 5.46 -3.96
N ILE A 72 5.51 4.43 -3.36
CA ILE A 72 6.97 4.31 -3.25
C ILE A 72 7.61 4.23 -4.63
N PHE A 73 7.02 3.45 -5.54
CA PHE A 73 7.50 3.30 -6.91
C PHE A 73 7.47 4.62 -7.66
N LEU A 74 6.35 5.35 -7.60
CA LEU A 74 6.22 6.68 -8.20
C LEU A 74 7.21 7.68 -7.63
N ARG A 75 7.41 7.70 -6.30
CA ARG A 75 8.42 8.56 -5.67
C ARG A 75 9.82 8.25 -6.19
N LYS A 76 10.15 6.96 -6.35
CA LYS A 76 11.46 6.55 -6.86
C LYS A 76 11.65 6.96 -8.32
N LEU A 77 10.62 6.78 -9.16
CA LEU A 77 10.63 7.26 -10.54
C LEU A 77 10.81 8.78 -10.61
N TRP A 78 10.07 9.54 -9.80
CA TRP A 78 10.16 10.99 -9.78
C TRP A 78 11.53 11.49 -9.35
N VAL A 79 12.13 10.89 -8.32
CA VAL A 79 13.50 11.22 -7.89
C VAL A 79 14.52 10.87 -8.97
N LEU A 80 14.37 9.74 -9.66
CA LEU A 80 15.27 9.36 -10.75
C LEU A 80 15.15 10.29 -11.96
N ASP A 81 13.94 10.75 -12.27
CA ASP A 81 13.70 11.70 -13.35
C ASP A 81 14.22 13.11 -13.00
N CYS A 82 14.08 13.51 -11.73
CA CYS A 82 14.64 14.76 -11.21
C CYS A 82 16.18 14.78 -11.20
N LEU A 83 16.83 13.64 -10.97
CA LEU A 83 18.30 13.53 -11.02
C LEU A 83 18.85 13.39 -12.44
N ARG A 84 17.98 13.11 -13.43
CA ARG A 84 18.34 12.97 -14.84
C ARG A 84 18.20 14.30 -15.61
N ARG A 85 17.51 15.29 -15.05
CA ARG A 85 17.49 16.67 -15.54
C ARG A 85 18.54 17.50 -14.81
#